data_AF-X0V2J3-F1
#
_entry.id   AF-X0V2J3-F1
#
_cell.length_a   1.000
_cell.length_b   1.000
_cell.length_c   1.000
_cell.angle_alpha   90.00
_cell.angle_beta   90.00
_cell.angle_gamma   90.00
#
_symmetry.space_group_name_H-M   'P 1'
#
loop_
_entity.id
_entity.type
_entity.pdbx_description
1 polymer ?
#
loop_
_entity_poly.entity_id
_entity_poly.type
_entity_poly.pdbx_seq_one_letter_code
_entity_poly.pdbx_strand_id
1 'polypeptide(L)' 'MSTKLPKTKVCSRCLKRKNLDQFGSNPRMKLGRKSYCKACAAELQREWNARERMKKDLTKQVRAILAEKRKDIRKAVRR' A
#
# COMPACT_ATOMS: atom_id res chain seq x y z
N MET A 1 3.24 13.39 38.79
CA MET A 1 2.04 13.94 38.13
C MET A 1 1.51 12.92 37.12
N SER A 2 0.33 12.35 37.37
CA SER A 2 -0.26 11.29 36.53
C SER A 2 -1.05 11.94 35.38
N THR A 3 -0.42 12.12 34.22
CA THR A 3 -1.07 12.72 33.04
C THR A 3 -1.94 11.68 32.34
N LYS A 4 -3.26 11.84 32.49
CA LYS A 4 -4.30 11.04 31.83
C LYS A 4 -4.05 11.03 30.31
N LEU A 5 -3.74 9.87 29.73
CA LEU A 5 -3.63 9.75 28.27
C LEU A 5 -5.00 10.06 27.62
N PRO A 6 -5.04 10.81 26.50
CA PRO A 6 -6.28 11.08 25.79
C PRO A 6 -6.84 9.77 25.22
N LYS A 7 -8.08 9.43 25.56
CA LYS A 7 -8.75 8.20 25.07
C LYS A 7 -9.09 8.25 23.57
N THR A 8 -9.10 9.45 22.98
CA THR A 8 -9.44 9.68 21.56
C THR A 8 -8.36 10.48 20.84
N LYS A 9 -8.26 10.26 19.53
CA LYS A 9 -7.33 10.94 18.61
C LYS A 9 -8.02 11.19 17.27
N VAL A 10 -7.63 12.25 16.58
CA VAL A 10 -8.10 12.55 15.21
C VAL A 10 -7.23 11.78 14.20
N CYS A 11 -7.88 11.09 13.27
CA CYS A 11 -7.21 10.41 12.16
C CYS A 11 -6.68 11.42 11.14
N SER A 12 -5.39 11.37 10.80
CA SER A 12 -4.80 12.31 9.83
C SER A 12 -5.24 12.07 8.37
N ARG A 13 -5.84 10.92 8.04
CA ARG A 13 -6.35 10.62 6.68
C ARG A 13 -7.82 10.98 6.49
N CYS A 14 -8.68 10.50 7.39
CA CYS A 14 -10.13 10.72 7.27
C CYS A 14 -10.67 11.84 8.15
N LEU A 15 -9.81 12.49 8.94
CA LEU A 15 -10.13 13.63 9.81
C LEU A 15 -11.19 13.39 10.90
N LYS A 16 -11.62 12.14 11.10
CA LYS A 16 -12.59 11.74 12.15
C LYS A 16 -11.90 11.52 13.50
N ARG A 17 -12.53 11.99 14.58
CA ARG A 17 -12.15 11.67 15.97
C ARG A 17 -12.55 10.22 16.29
N LYS A 18 -11.60 9.44 16.80
CA LYS A 18 -11.74 8.00 17.05
C LYS A 18 -11.04 7.60 18.34
N ASN A 19 -11.44 6.48 18.94
CA ASN A 19 -10.76 5.92 20.10
C ASN A 19 -9.34 5.45 19.73
N LEU A 20 -8.40 5.51 20.68
CA LEU A 20 -7.03 5.05 20.46
C LEU A 20 -6.94 3.59 20.00
N ASP A 21 -7.91 2.74 20.37
CA ASP A 21 -7.98 1.33 19.97
C ASP A 21 -8.26 1.15 18.48
N GLN A 22 -8.81 2.17 17.83
CA GLN A 22 -8.98 2.23 16.38
C GLN A 22 -7.71 2.64 15.64
N PHE A 23 -6.59 2.87 16.33
CA PHE A 23 -5.29 3.16 15.75
C PHE A 23 -4.34 1.96 15.97
N GLY A 24 -3.56 1.64 14.94
CA GLY A 24 -2.51 0.62 15.08
C GLY A 24 -1.43 1.05 16.08
N SER A 25 -0.78 0.10 16.74
CA SER A 25 0.40 0.37 17.55
C SER A 25 1.55 0.83 16.66
N ASN A 26 2.31 1.81 17.15
CA ASN A 26 3.58 2.24 16.59
C ASN A 26 4.44 2.86 17.71
N PRO A 27 5.42 2.11 18.26
CA PRO A 27 6.22 2.57 19.40
C PRO A 27 7.08 3.80 19.07
N ARG A 28 7.33 4.09 17.79
CA ARG A 28 8.09 5.27 17.36
C ARG A 28 7.28 6.57 17.43
N MET A 29 5.98 6.51 17.73
CA MET A 29 5.11 7.68 17.84
C MET A 29 5.00 8.16 19.29
N LYS A 30 4.86 9.47 19.50
CA LYS A 30 4.67 10.11 20.83
C LYS A 30 3.63 9.43 21.74
N LEU A 31 2.59 8.84 21.16
CA LEU A 31 1.50 8.15 21.88
C LEU A 31 1.49 6.62 21.67
N GLY A 32 2.54 6.05 21.08
CA GLY A 32 2.58 4.61 20.77
C GLY A 32 1.55 4.16 19.73
N ARG A 33 0.88 5.09 19.04
CA ARG A 33 -0.21 4.83 18.08
C ARG A 33 0.02 5.57 16.76
N LYS A 34 -0.34 4.94 15.65
CA LYS A 34 -0.28 5.50 14.29
C LYS A 34 -1.04 6.84 14.18
N SER A 35 -0.69 7.65 13.18
CA SER A 35 -1.37 8.93 12.86
C SER A 35 -2.74 8.74 12.23
N TYR A 36 -2.95 7.63 11.51
CA TYR A 36 -4.21 7.26 10.87
C TYR A 36 -4.84 6.02 11.52
N CYS A 37 -6.16 5.91 11.39
CA CYS A 37 -6.92 4.80 11.95
C CYS A 37 -6.75 3.50 11.13
N LYS A 38 -7.09 2.36 11.75
CA LYS A 38 -7.03 1.01 11.16
C LYS A 38 -7.83 0.90 9.86
N ALA A 39 -8.99 1.57 9.76
CA ALA A 39 -9.78 1.58 8.52
C ALA A 39 -9.00 2.21 7.36
N CYS A 40 -8.42 3.39 7.58
CA CYS A 40 -7.55 4.05 6.59
C CYS A 40 -6.27 3.26 6.31
N ALA A 41 -5.79 2.46 7.27
CA ALA A 41 -4.66 1.56 7.06
C ALA A 41 -5.04 0.41 6.11
N ALA A 42 -6.21 -0.20 6.31
CA ALA A 42 -6.72 -1.28 5.48
C ALA A 42 -7.02 -0.81 4.05
N GLU A 43 -7.53 0.41 3.89
CA GLU A 43 -7.71 1.05 2.59
C GLU A 43 -6.37 1.28 1.88
N LEU A 44 -5.38 1.86 2.59
CA LEU A 44 -4.03 2.05 2.04
C LEU A 44 -3.40 0.73 1.58
N GLN A 45 -3.58 -0.32 2.37
CA GLN A 45 -3.07 -1.65 2.03
C GLN A 45 -3.73 -2.20 0.77
N ARG A 46 -5.05 -2.00 0.61
CA ARG A 46 -5.78 -2.39 -0.60
C ARG A 46 -5.30 -1.62 -1.82
N GLU A 47 -5.12 -0.31 -1.71
CA GLU A 47 -4.56 0.54 -2.78
C GLU A 47 -3.15 0.07 -3.19
N TRP A 48 -2.27 -0.18 -2.22
CA TRP A 48 -0.90 -0.65 -2.48
C TRP A 48 -0.90 -2.02 -3.15
N ASN A 49 -1.70 -2.96 -2.64
CA ASN A 49 -1.85 -4.29 -3.25
C ASN A 49 -2.37 -4.21 -4.70
N ALA A 50 -3.34 -3.32 -4.97
CA ALA A 50 -3.88 -3.12 -6.31
C ALA A 50 -2.82 -2.56 -7.28
N ARG A 51 -2.06 -1.56 -6.84
CA ARG A 51 -0.94 -0.98 -7.62
C ARG A 51 0.13 -2.03 -7.93
N GLU A 52 0.54 -2.80 -6.93
CA GLU A 52 1.54 -3.87 -7.11
C GLU A 52 1.05 -4.98 -8.05
N ARG A 53 -0.25 -5.33 -8.00
CA ARG A 53 -0.85 -6.26 -8.96
C ARG A 53 -0.80 -5.71 -10.39
N MET A 54 -1.22 -4.47 -10.60
CA MET A 54 -1.16 -3.83 -11.93
C MET A 54 0.26 -3.79 -12.48
N LYS A 55 1.25 -3.44 -11.65
CA LYS A 55 2.67 -3.41 -12.04
C LYS A 55 3.17 -4.79 -12.49
N LYS A 56 2.81 -5.84 -11.75
CA LYS A 56 3.19 -7.23 -12.09
C LYS A 56 2.54 -7.67 -13.40
N ASP A 57 1.28 -7.32 -13.62
CA ASP A 57 0.56 -7.64 -14.85
C ASP A 57 1.19 -6.94 -16.06
N LEU A 58 1.46 -5.63 -15.96
CA LEU A 58 2.18 -4.87 -16.98
C LEU A 58 3.54 -5.51 -17.31
N THR A 59 4.30 -5.90 -16.29
CA THR A 59 5.61 -6.56 -16.48
C THR A 59 5.46 -7.90 -17.22
N LYS A 60 4.41 -8.68 -16.92
CA LYS A 60 4.11 -9.94 -17.61
C LYS A 60 3.75 -9.71 -19.06
N GLN A 61 2.90 -8.71 -19.34
CA GLN A 61 2.51 -8.33 -20.70
C GLN A 61 3.73 -7.91 -21.52
N VAL A 62 4.58 -7.03 -20.99
CA VAL A 62 5.82 -6.58 -21.66
C VAL A 62 6.73 -7.78 -21.98
N ARG A 63 6.92 -8.71 -21.04
CA ARG A 63 7.73 -9.92 -21.27
C ARG A 63 7.16 -10.79 -22.39
N ALA A 64 5.83 -10.95 -22.46
CA ALA A 64 5.19 -11.70 -23.53
C ALA A 64 5.41 -11.04 -24.90
N ILE A 65 5.23 -9.72 -24.98
CA ILE A 65 5.48 -8.94 -26.21
C ILE A 65 6.93 -9.09 -26.66
N LEU A 66 7.89 -8.95 -25.74
CA LEU A 66 9.32 -9.12 -26.04
C LEU A 66 9.65 -10.54 -26.50
N ALA A 67 9.00 -11.56 -25.93
CA ALA A 67 9.18 -12.95 -26.33
C ALA A 67 8.65 -13.20 -27.76
N GLU A 68 7.48 -12.66 -28.11
CA GLU A 68 6.95 -12.76 -29.48
C GLU A 68 7.85 -12.02 -30.47
N LYS A 69 8.22 -10.77 -30.19
CA LYS A 69 9.18 -10.02 -31.03
C LYS A 69 10.48 -10.79 -31.24
N ARG A 70 11.00 -11.46 -30.20
CA ARG A 70 12.20 -12.29 -30.31
C ARG A 70 12.00 -13.47 -31.26
N LYS A 71 10.83 -14.11 -31.29
CA LYS A 71 10.51 -15.20 -32.23
C LYS A 71 10.45 -14.66 -33.66
N ASP A 72 9.82 -13.51 -33.88
CA ASP A 72 9.71 -12.88 -35.19
C ASP A 72 11.08 -12.53 -35.77
N ILE A 73 11.94 -11.90 -34.96
CA ILE A 73 13.34 -11.60 -35.34
C ILE A 73 14.08 -12.89 -35.71
N ARG A 74 13.99 -13.93 -34.88
CA ARG A 74 14.63 -15.23 -35.17
C ARG A 74 14.14 -15.84 -36.48
N LYS A 75 12.86 -15.69 -36.83
CA LYS A 75 12.29 -16.18 -38.09
C LYS A 75 12.77 -15.35 -39.27
N ALA A 76 12.88 -14.03 -39.12
CA ALA A 76 13.38 -13.13 -40.15
C ALA A 76 14.85 -13.40 -40.48
N VAL A 77 15.69 -13.64 -39.48
CA VAL A 77 17.13 -13.94 -39.67
C VAL A 77 17.37 -15.32 -40.30
N ARG A 78 16.43 -16.26 -40.17
CA ARG A 78 16.53 -17.61 -40.76
C ARG A 78 16.11 -17.66 -42.24
N ARG A 79 15.54 -16.57 -42.78
CA ARG A 79 15.19 -16.42 -44.19
C ARG A 79 16.27 -15.63 -44.91
#